data_AF-E3FU92-F1
#
_entry.id   AF-E3FU92-F1
#
_cell.length_a   1.000
_cell.length_b   1.000
_cell.length_c   1.000
_cell.angle_alpha   90.00
_cell.angle_beta   90.00
_cell.angle_gamma   90.00
#
_symmetry.space_group_name_H-M   'P 1'
#
loop_
_entity.id
_entity.type
_entity.pdbx_description
1 polymer ?
#
loop_
_entity_poly.entity_id
_entity_poly.type
_entity_poly.pdbx_seq_one_letter_code
_entity_poly.pdbx_strand_id
1 'polypeptide(L)'
;MQLRKTMWMLTALSAMSVMMVACGGDEEIASCTSDAQCSDNEVCQTAAGVCVQTCEQASDCPDSAKNCEALSSSDTRKVCKCTVGTRFCADAYGEGFTCSATTRVCTDKDDTNPNPDPGGSCTGTGQSTCAYGQFCSASKCTAVPAPTCENYQNFSGKSQLGTTGTIIYSARVESSANDSTFCGAANPQRVKVALSAYSSTPFPDNKDQLNGFFYVIVNGTASSGAATVSSSAGNYTVTGANRENAQIIVNLCRPSGSTTTSTGFYFTSGNFYCYQANHP
;
A
#
# COMPACT_ATOMS: atom_id res chain seq x y z
N MET A 1 -2.79 -28.85 -80.46
CA MET A 1 -1.55 -29.39 -79.88
C MET A 1 -1.49 -28.93 -78.42
N GLN A 2 -1.84 -29.84 -77.51
CA GLN A 2 -0.96 -30.40 -76.47
C GLN A 2 -0.62 -29.38 -75.35
N LEU A 3 -1.30 -29.32 -74.19
CA LEU A 3 -1.43 -30.26 -73.03
C LEU A 3 -0.16 -30.50 -72.21
N ARG A 4 -0.37 -30.40 -70.87
CA ARG A 4 0.40 -30.86 -69.68
C ARG A 4 1.24 -29.73 -69.02
N LYS A 5 1.04 -29.39 -67.75
CA LYS A 5 0.74 -30.24 -66.57
C LYS A 5 -0.25 -29.61 -65.59
N THR A 6 -1.24 -30.42 -65.26
CA THR A 6 -2.10 -30.40 -64.07
C THR A 6 -1.29 -30.70 -62.80
N MET A 7 -1.48 -29.92 -61.74
CA MET A 7 -1.50 -30.44 -60.37
C MET A 7 -2.37 -29.51 -59.51
N TRP A 8 -3.62 -29.93 -59.31
CA TRP A 8 -4.48 -29.49 -58.22
C TRP A 8 -4.33 -30.50 -57.09
N MET A 9 -4.17 -30.05 -55.85
CA MET A 9 -4.69 -30.77 -54.68
C MET A 9 -4.91 -29.80 -53.53
N LEU A 10 -6.19 -29.65 -53.17
CA LEU A 10 -6.65 -29.23 -51.86
C LEU A 10 -6.05 -30.16 -50.78
N THR A 11 -5.78 -29.65 -49.57
CA THR A 11 -6.52 -30.01 -48.33
C THR A 11 -5.80 -29.53 -47.05
N ALA A 12 -6.61 -29.26 -46.03
CA ALA A 12 -6.34 -29.28 -44.59
C ALA A 12 -5.76 -28.02 -43.92
N LEU A 13 -6.70 -27.22 -43.39
CA LEU A 13 -6.56 -26.64 -42.05
C LEU A 13 -6.21 -27.77 -41.07
N SER A 14 -5.13 -27.61 -40.32
CA SER A 14 -4.91 -28.28 -39.03
C SER A 14 -4.01 -27.41 -38.16
N ALA A 15 -4.59 -26.92 -37.08
CA ALA A 15 -3.90 -26.29 -35.97
C ALA A 15 -3.04 -27.32 -35.20
N MET A 16 -2.00 -26.81 -34.52
CA MET A 16 -1.44 -27.20 -33.21
C MET A 16 0.08 -26.92 -33.19
N SER A 17 0.50 -25.87 -32.47
CA SER A 17 1.11 -25.93 -31.12
C SER A 17 2.64 -26.08 -31.24
N VAL A 18 3.47 -25.16 -30.76
CA VAL A 18 3.63 -24.77 -29.35
C VAL A 18 3.91 -23.26 -29.27
N MET A 19 2.98 -22.49 -28.72
CA MET A 19 3.23 -21.10 -28.33
C MET A 19 3.96 -21.08 -26.98
N MET A 20 5.09 -20.38 -26.99
CA MET A 20 5.67 -19.54 -25.93
C MET A 20 5.25 -19.79 -24.47
N VAL A 21 6.27 -20.06 -23.65
CA VAL A 21 6.29 -19.81 -22.20
C VAL A 21 6.27 -18.29 -21.95
N ALA A 22 5.25 -17.77 -21.25
CA ALA A 22 5.17 -16.49 -20.51
C ALA A 22 3.71 -16.32 -20.02
N CYS A 23 3.32 -15.97 -18.80
CA CYS A 23 3.98 -15.54 -17.57
C CYS A 23 3.16 -16.11 -16.39
N GLY A 24 3.76 -16.99 -15.60
CA GLY A 24 3.68 -16.83 -14.16
C GLY A 24 4.86 -15.94 -13.78
N GLY A 25 4.60 -14.75 -13.26
CA GLY A 25 5.63 -13.83 -12.82
C GLY A 25 5.01 -12.67 -12.05
N ASP A 26 5.30 -12.61 -10.76
CA ASP A 26 5.74 -11.43 -10.00
C ASP A 26 5.05 -10.06 -10.24
N GLU A 27 3.75 -10.02 -10.55
CA GLU A 27 3.01 -8.77 -10.61
C GLU A 27 2.52 -8.36 -9.22
N GLU A 28 3.17 -7.32 -8.71
CA GLU A 28 2.85 -6.56 -7.50
C GLU A 28 1.35 -6.24 -7.50
N ILE A 29 0.59 -6.83 -6.56
CA ILE A 29 -0.85 -6.58 -6.46
C ILE A 29 -1.05 -5.15 -5.98
N ALA A 30 -1.22 -4.25 -6.95
CA ALA A 30 -1.42 -2.84 -6.71
C ALA A 30 -2.82 -2.61 -6.14
N SER A 31 -2.90 -2.05 -4.94
CA SER A 31 -4.15 -1.50 -4.45
C SER A 31 -4.55 -0.33 -5.34
N CYS A 32 -5.80 -0.28 -5.80
CA CYS A 32 -6.28 0.72 -6.75
C CYS A 32 -7.53 1.45 -6.25
N THR A 33 -7.72 2.69 -6.72
CA THR A 33 -8.95 3.48 -6.53
C THR A 33 -9.54 3.95 -7.87
N SER A 34 -8.81 3.75 -8.96
CA SER A 34 -9.20 4.04 -10.33
C SER A 34 -8.38 3.19 -11.30
N ASP A 35 -8.89 3.02 -12.53
CA ASP A 35 -8.25 2.18 -13.56
C ASP A 35 -6.87 2.68 -13.99
N ALA A 36 -6.60 3.98 -13.83
CA ALA A 36 -5.30 4.58 -14.16
C ALA A 36 -4.14 4.07 -13.28
N GLN A 37 -4.45 3.32 -12.21
CA GLN A 37 -3.48 2.73 -11.30
C GLN A 37 -3.22 1.25 -11.61
N CYS A 38 -3.89 0.71 -12.62
CA CYS A 38 -3.78 -0.68 -13.04
C CYS A 38 -3.06 -0.75 -14.39
N SER A 39 -2.52 -1.93 -14.70
CA SER A 39 -1.85 -2.17 -15.99
C SER A 39 -2.83 -2.10 -17.15
N ASP A 40 -2.34 -2.00 -18.38
CA ASP A 40 -3.16 -1.83 -19.59
C ASP A 40 -4.21 -2.95 -19.81
N ASN A 41 -4.02 -4.13 -19.20
CA ASN A 41 -4.94 -5.27 -19.27
C ASN A 41 -5.75 -5.48 -17.98
N GLU A 42 -5.78 -4.49 -17.10
CA GLU A 42 -6.41 -4.57 -15.80
C GLU A 42 -7.38 -3.41 -15.58
N VAL A 43 -8.38 -3.66 -14.74
CA VAL A 43 -9.38 -2.68 -14.34
C VAL A 43 -9.45 -2.65 -12.83
N CYS A 44 -9.68 -1.46 -12.27
CA CYS A 44 -9.75 -1.33 -10.83
C CYS A 44 -11.12 -1.76 -10.32
N GLN A 45 -11.16 -2.83 -9.52
CA GLN A 45 -12.34 -3.14 -8.74
C GLN A 45 -12.40 -2.24 -7.51
N THR A 46 -12.91 -1.02 -7.67
CA THR A 46 -12.93 0.02 -6.61
C THR A 46 -13.59 -0.43 -5.29
N ALA A 47 -14.60 -1.30 -5.34
CA ALA A 47 -15.24 -1.84 -4.14
C ALA A 47 -14.30 -2.76 -3.33
N ALA A 48 -13.37 -3.41 -4.04
CA ALA A 48 -12.33 -4.25 -3.46
C ALA A 48 -10.95 -3.59 -3.54
N GLY A 49 -10.80 -2.34 -4.00
CA GLY A 49 -9.50 -1.68 -4.17
C GLY A 49 -8.37 -2.51 -4.80
N VAL A 50 -8.64 -3.40 -5.75
CA VAL A 50 -7.66 -4.31 -6.38
C VAL A 50 -7.77 -4.26 -7.90
N CYS A 51 -6.63 -4.25 -8.59
CA CYS A 51 -6.56 -4.41 -10.04
C CYS A 51 -6.90 -5.85 -10.42
N VAL A 52 -7.89 -6.01 -11.29
CA VAL A 52 -8.34 -7.31 -11.77
C VAL A 52 -8.14 -7.41 -13.27
N GLN A 53 -7.64 -8.56 -13.72
CA GLN A 53 -7.38 -8.81 -15.13
C GLN A 53 -8.69 -8.79 -15.94
N THR A 54 -8.65 -8.07 -17.06
CA THR A 54 -9.71 -8.05 -18.07
C THR A 54 -9.70 -9.33 -18.89
N CYS A 55 -10.86 -9.69 -19.42
CA CYS A 55 -11.02 -10.88 -20.24
C CYS A 55 -12.11 -10.67 -21.28
N GLU A 56 -12.05 -11.38 -22.41
CA GLU A 56 -13.14 -11.39 -23.39
C GLU A 56 -13.96 -12.67 -23.29
N GLN A 57 -13.28 -13.77 -22.97
CA GLN A 57 -13.80 -15.13 -22.86
C GLN A 57 -13.17 -15.89 -21.68
N ALA A 58 -13.85 -16.97 -21.28
CA ALA A 58 -13.49 -17.80 -20.12
C ALA A 58 -12.06 -18.40 -20.18
N SER A 59 -11.50 -18.57 -21.38
CA SER A 59 -10.15 -19.11 -21.58
C SER A 59 -9.03 -18.09 -21.32
N ASP A 60 -9.37 -16.80 -21.27
CA ASP A 60 -8.39 -15.73 -21.02
C ASP A 60 -8.07 -15.64 -19.54
N CYS A 61 -8.89 -16.27 -18.72
CA CYS A 61 -8.72 -16.39 -17.29
C CYS A 61 -7.93 -17.64 -16.91
N PRO A 62 -7.27 -17.64 -15.75
CA PRO A 62 -6.63 -18.83 -15.20
C PRO A 62 -7.59 -20.02 -15.20
N ASP A 63 -7.07 -21.24 -15.39
CA ASP A 63 -7.89 -22.46 -15.54
C ASP A 63 -8.84 -22.72 -14.35
N SER A 64 -8.52 -22.14 -13.20
CA SER A 64 -9.25 -22.17 -11.94
C SER A 64 -10.28 -21.04 -11.77
N ALA A 65 -10.27 -20.03 -12.64
CA ALA A 65 -11.14 -18.87 -12.66
C ALA A 65 -11.74 -18.62 -14.06
N LYS A 66 -12.30 -19.66 -14.71
CA LYS A 66 -12.92 -19.60 -16.05
C LYS A 66 -14.19 -18.72 -16.16
N ASN A 67 -14.42 -17.83 -15.20
CA ASN A 67 -15.60 -16.96 -15.16
C ASN A 67 -15.20 -15.56 -15.60
N CYS A 68 -15.30 -15.32 -16.90
CA CYS A 68 -15.13 -14.01 -17.48
C CYS A 68 -16.46 -13.25 -17.48
N GLU A 69 -16.62 -12.34 -16.51
CA GLU A 69 -17.90 -11.73 -16.18
C GLU A 69 -17.77 -10.21 -15.99
N ALA A 70 -18.88 -9.48 -16.15
CA ALA A 70 -18.91 -8.04 -15.90
C ALA A 70 -18.46 -7.70 -14.48
N LEU A 71 -17.66 -6.65 -14.32
CA LEU A 71 -17.08 -6.19 -13.06
C LEU A 71 -18.17 -5.98 -12.00
N SER A 72 -19.27 -5.31 -12.37
CA SER A 72 -20.44 -5.10 -11.52
C SER A 72 -21.73 -4.99 -12.35
N SER A 73 -22.86 -4.72 -11.70
CA SER A 73 -24.11 -4.42 -12.39
C SER A 73 -24.10 -3.06 -13.11
N SER A 74 -23.20 -2.15 -12.74
CA SER A 74 -23.06 -0.81 -13.33
C SER A 74 -21.86 -0.70 -14.28
N ASP A 75 -20.88 -1.60 -14.17
CA ASP A 75 -19.70 -1.65 -15.02
C ASP A 75 -19.67 -2.96 -15.81
N THR A 76 -19.88 -2.84 -17.12
CA THR A 76 -20.02 -3.96 -18.05
C THR A 76 -18.69 -4.52 -18.55
N ARG A 77 -17.55 -3.93 -18.16
CA ARG A 77 -16.23 -4.46 -18.52
C ARG A 77 -16.04 -5.82 -17.89
N LYS A 78 -15.55 -6.76 -18.68
CA LYS A 78 -15.40 -8.15 -18.26
C LYS A 78 -14.05 -8.38 -17.61
N VAL A 79 -14.06 -9.07 -16.49
CA VAL A 79 -12.90 -9.40 -15.67
C VAL A 79 -12.97 -10.85 -15.19
N CYS A 80 -11.82 -11.43 -14.88
CA CYS A 80 -11.73 -12.77 -14.35
C CYS A 80 -12.21 -12.81 -12.88
N LYS A 81 -13.35 -13.46 -12.63
CA LYS A 81 -13.93 -13.59 -11.29
C LYS A 81 -13.61 -14.95 -10.67
N CYS A 82 -13.28 -14.93 -9.38
CA CYS A 82 -13.12 -16.16 -8.61
C CYS A 82 -14.48 -16.79 -8.27
N THR A 83 -14.48 -18.11 -8.01
CA THR A 83 -15.67 -18.81 -7.54
C THR A 83 -15.61 -19.00 -6.03
N VAL A 84 -16.65 -18.56 -5.33
CA VAL A 84 -16.78 -18.72 -3.87
C VAL A 84 -16.72 -20.20 -3.49
N GLY A 85 -15.98 -20.51 -2.44
CA GLY A 85 -15.82 -21.89 -1.95
C GLY A 85 -14.79 -22.72 -2.73
N THR A 86 -14.12 -22.15 -3.73
CA THR A 86 -12.96 -22.79 -4.36
C THR A 86 -11.66 -22.44 -3.63
N ARG A 87 -10.66 -23.31 -3.75
CA ARG A 87 -9.30 -23.09 -3.23
C ARG A 87 -8.48 -22.15 -4.10
N PHE A 88 -9.03 -21.61 -5.20
CA PHE A 88 -8.28 -20.80 -6.16
C PHE A 88 -7.45 -19.70 -5.50
N CYS A 89 -8.08 -18.86 -4.67
CA CYS A 89 -7.38 -17.76 -4.01
C CYS A 89 -6.29 -18.26 -3.06
N ALA A 90 -6.53 -19.40 -2.40
CA ALA A 90 -5.54 -20.00 -1.52
C ALA A 90 -4.37 -20.63 -2.29
N ASP A 91 -4.62 -21.21 -3.45
CA ASP A 91 -3.61 -21.84 -4.29
C ASP A 91 -2.81 -20.79 -5.08
N ALA A 92 -3.43 -19.66 -5.45
CA ALA A 92 -2.80 -18.56 -6.19
C ALA A 92 -2.05 -17.56 -5.31
N TYR A 93 -2.57 -17.27 -4.11
CA TYR A 93 -2.05 -16.23 -3.22
C TYR A 93 -1.60 -16.76 -1.84
N GLY A 94 -1.89 -18.02 -1.49
CA GLY A 94 -1.47 -18.65 -0.24
C GLY A 94 -2.62 -18.99 0.73
N GLU A 95 -2.36 -19.87 1.68
CA GLU A 95 -3.36 -20.27 2.68
C GLU A 95 -3.86 -19.05 3.49
N GLY A 96 -5.18 -18.81 3.49
CA GLY A 96 -5.80 -17.64 4.15
C GLY A 96 -6.54 -16.68 3.21
N PHE A 97 -6.40 -16.84 1.90
CA PHE A 97 -7.19 -16.09 0.93
C PHE A 97 -8.45 -16.84 0.52
N THR A 98 -9.56 -16.11 0.45
CA THR A 98 -10.84 -16.62 0.03
C THR A 98 -11.41 -15.77 -1.09
N CYS A 99 -12.32 -16.34 -1.87
CA CYS A 99 -13.03 -15.57 -2.88
C CYS A 99 -14.17 -14.78 -2.21
N SER A 100 -14.14 -13.45 -2.29
CA SER A 100 -15.18 -12.58 -1.73
C SER A 100 -16.56 -12.98 -2.24
N ALA A 101 -17.53 -13.08 -1.34
CA ALA A 101 -18.90 -13.39 -1.70
C ALA A 101 -19.55 -12.24 -2.50
N THR A 102 -19.09 -11.01 -2.28
CA THR A 102 -19.68 -9.79 -2.83
C THR A 102 -19.02 -9.41 -4.14
N THR A 103 -17.70 -9.26 -4.14
CA THR A 103 -16.96 -8.71 -5.30
C THR A 103 -16.44 -9.80 -6.23
N ARG A 104 -16.38 -11.05 -5.76
CA ARG A 104 -15.84 -12.21 -6.49
C ARG A 104 -14.39 -11.98 -6.94
N VAL A 105 -13.63 -11.27 -6.10
CA VAL A 105 -12.18 -11.09 -6.17
C VAL A 105 -11.56 -11.80 -4.96
N CYS A 106 -10.30 -12.23 -5.08
CA CYS A 106 -9.59 -12.83 -3.96
C CYS A 106 -9.30 -11.78 -2.88
N THR A 107 -9.74 -12.07 -1.66
CA THR A 107 -9.60 -11.23 -0.47
C THR A 107 -9.08 -12.06 0.69
N ASP A 108 -8.67 -11.42 1.78
CA ASP A 108 -8.35 -12.12 3.01
C ASP A 108 -9.54 -12.91 3.58
N LYS A 109 -9.27 -13.76 4.57
CA LYS A 109 -10.27 -14.65 5.19
C LYS A 109 -11.48 -13.93 5.81
N ASP A 110 -11.41 -12.62 6.02
CA ASP A 110 -12.47 -11.84 6.67
C ASP A 110 -13.26 -10.97 5.68
N ASP A 111 -12.95 -10.99 4.38
CA ASP A 111 -13.55 -10.12 3.35
C ASP A 111 -13.39 -8.62 3.67
N THR A 112 -12.38 -8.30 4.49
CA THR A 112 -12.12 -6.93 4.98
C THR A 112 -10.86 -6.32 4.39
N ASN A 113 -9.93 -7.16 3.94
CA ASN A 113 -8.72 -6.69 3.29
C ASN A 113 -8.56 -7.36 1.92
N PRO A 114 -8.67 -6.60 0.84
CA PRO A 114 -8.50 -7.13 -0.50
C PRO A 114 -7.03 -7.21 -0.94
N ASN A 115 -6.06 -6.80 -0.10
CA ASN A 115 -4.63 -6.89 -0.40
C ASN A 115 -4.07 -8.32 -0.10
N PRO A 116 -3.57 -9.09 -1.10
CA PRO A 116 -3.32 -10.53 -0.93
C PRO A 116 -1.99 -10.99 -0.31
N ASP A 117 -1.38 -10.26 0.64
CA ASP A 117 -0.28 -10.87 1.42
C ASP A 117 0.00 -10.31 2.83
N PRO A 118 -0.95 -10.23 3.77
CA PRO A 118 -0.59 -10.14 5.18
C PRO A 118 -0.08 -11.51 5.67
N GLY A 119 1.18 -11.87 5.37
CA GLY A 119 1.76 -13.12 5.88
C GLY A 119 3.09 -13.58 5.30
N GLY A 120 3.48 -13.08 4.12
CA GLY A 120 4.73 -13.42 3.44
C GLY A 120 5.96 -13.24 4.32
N SER A 121 6.92 -14.15 4.22
CA SER A 121 8.19 -14.01 4.92
C SER A 121 8.98 -12.85 4.35
N CYS A 122 9.55 -12.02 5.20
CA CYS A 122 10.36 -10.89 4.79
C CYS A 122 11.63 -10.80 5.64
N THR A 123 12.64 -10.13 5.09
CA THR A 123 13.89 -9.81 5.81
C THR A 123 14.14 -8.31 5.77
N GLY A 124 14.74 -7.75 6.82
CA GLY A 124 15.00 -6.31 6.92
C GLY A 124 13.84 -5.53 7.57
N THR A 125 13.74 -4.23 7.26
CA THR A 125 12.74 -3.30 7.81
C THR A 125 12.06 -2.51 6.69
N GLY A 126 10.87 -1.96 6.94
CA GLY A 126 10.14 -1.15 5.96
C GLY A 126 9.44 -1.99 4.90
N GLN A 127 9.34 -1.48 3.67
CA GLN A 127 8.65 -2.16 2.56
C GLN A 127 9.37 -3.44 2.12
N SER A 128 10.72 -3.49 2.15
CA SER A 128 11.55 -4.66 1.79
C SER A 128 10.96 -5.54 0.66
N THR A 129 10.52 -6.77 0.97
CA THR A 129 9.87 -7.73 0.05
C THR A 129 8.35 -7.75 0.16
N CYS A 130 7.77 -6.86 0.96
CA CYS A 130 6.35 -6.80 1.20
C CYS A 130 5.66 -5.89 0.18
N ALA A 131 4.40 -6.20 -0.13
CA ALA A 131 3.56 -5.35 -0.97
C ALA A 131 3.44 -3.93 -0.39
N TYR A 132 3.22 -2.95 -1.27
CA TYR A 132 2.98 -1.58 -0.85
C TYR A 132 1.80 -1.48 0.12
N GLY A 133 1.91 -0.61 1.13
CA GLY A 133 0.98 -0.53 2.26
C GLY A 133 1.26 -1.53 3.40
N GLN A 134 2.23 -2.42 3.23
CA GLN A 134 2.70 -3.35 4.26
C GLN A 134 4.14 -3.06 4.69
N PHE A 135 4.56 -3.64 5.80
CA PHE A 135 5.93 -3.55 6.27
C PHE A 135 6.39 -4.87 6.89
N CYS A 136 7.71 -5.07 6.87
CA CYS A 136 8.31 -6.23 7.49
C CYS A 136 8.33 -6.08 9.01
N SER A 137 7.54 -6.89 9.71
CA SER A 137 7.46 -6.96 11.16
C SER A 137 7.66 -8.39 11.63
N ALA A 138 8.63 -8.62 12.52
CA ALA A 138 8.94 -9.97 13.02
C ALA A 138 9.12 -11.03 11.89
N SER A 139 9.77 -10.63 10.79
CA SER A 139 9.98 -11.44 9.57
C SER A 139 8.71 -11.82 8.82
N LYS A 140 7.61 -11.08 9.03
CA LYS A 140 6.36 -11.24 8.28
C LYS A 140 5.86 -9.91 7.72
N CYS A 141 5.34 -9.95 6.50
CA CYS A 141 4.64 -8.83 5.90
C CYS A 141 3.34 -8.58 6.67
N THR A 142 3.23 -7.36 7.20
CA THR A 142 2.11 -6.94 8.04
C THR A 142 1.56 -5.63 7.49
N ALA A 143 0.23 -5.55 7.34
CA ALA A 143 -0.42 -4.30 6.98
C ALA A 143 -0.23 -3.24 8.06
N VAL A 144 -0.12 -1.96 7.66
CA VAL A 144 -0.15 -0.87 8.64
C VAL A 144 -1.56 -0.79 9.25
N PRO A 145 -1.71 -0.77 10.59
CA PRO A 145 -3.01 -0.70 11.23
C PRO A 145 -3.83 0.51 10.77
N ALA A 146 -5.12 0.29 10.51
CA ALA A 146 -6.03 1.38 10.21
C ALA A 146 -6.10 2.39 11.37
N PRO A 147 -6.12 3.70 11.10
CA PRO A 147 -6.12 4.72 12.13
C PRO A 147 -7.47 4.77 12.86
N THR A 148 -7.44 4.64 14.20
CA THR A 148 -8.65 4.67 15.05
C THR A 148 -8.62 5.77 16.11
N CYS A 149 -7.51 6.52 16.23
CA CYS A 149 -7.32 7.56 17.26
C CYS A 149 -8.21 8.79 17.05
N GLU A 150 -8.49 9.53 18.13
CA GLU A 150 -9.24 10.80 18.07
C GLU A 150 -8.67 11.78 17.06
N ASN A 151 -7.33 11.85 16.94
CA ASN A 151 -6.67 12.73 15.97
C ASN A 151 -7.18 12.45 14.54
N TYR A 152 -7.40 11.18 14.19
CA TYR A 152 -7.94 10.77 12.89
C TYR A 152 -9.46 10.98 12.79
N GLN A 153 -10.20 10.67 13.86
CA GLN A 153 -11.65 10.86 13.88
C GLN A 153 -12.02 12.33 13.63
N ASN A 154 -11.31 13.24 14.31
CA ASN A 154 -11.50 14.69 14.23
C ASN A 154 -10.82 15.33 13.01
N PHE A 155 -9.93 14.62 12.32
CA PHE A 155 -9.26 15.12 11.12
C PHE A 155 -10.26 15.24 9.95
N SER A 156 -10.44 16.46 9.44
CA SER A 156 -11.33 16.77 8.32
C SER A 156 -10.67 16.55 6.95
N GLY A 157 -9.34 16.58 6.87
CA GLY A 157 -8.57 16.46 5.62
C GLY A 157 -8.41 15.03 5.09
N LYS A 158 -9.37 14.12 5.33
CA LYS A 158 -9.25 12.70 4.95
C LYS A 158 -9.02 12.50 3.44
N SER A 159 -9.49 13.43 2.61
CA SER A 159 -9.26 13.43 1.15
C SER A 159 -7.80 13.67 0.75
N GLN A 160 -6.95 14.13 1.67
CA GLN A 160 -5.52 14.33 1.44
C GLN A 160 -4.70 13.05 1.66
N LEU A 161 -5.33 12.02 2.22
CA LEU A 161 -4.72 10.72 2.46
C LEU A 161 -4.79 9.85 1.20
N GLY A 162 -3.99 8.80 1.17
CA GLY A 162 -4.02 7.83 0.08
C GLY A 162 -3.31 6.54 0.46
N THR A 163 -3.17 5.67 -0.52
CA THR A 163 -2.55 4.35 -0.37
C THR A 163 -1.33 4.16 -1.26
N THR A 164 -0.92 5.21 -1.99
CA THR A 164 0.15 5.16 -3.00
C THR A 164 1.33 6.09 -2.70
N GLY A 165 1.17 7.00 -1.74
CA GLY A 165 2.23 7.85 -1.22
C GLY A 165 2.82 7.30 0.07
N THR A 166 3.85 7.98 0.57
CA THR A 166 4.68 7.57 1.72
C THR A 166 3.90 6.88 2.85
N ILE A 167 4.41 5.70 3.26
CA ILE A 167 3.82 4.90 4.32
C ILE A 167 4.65 5.04 5.59
N ILE A 168 4.02 5.55 6.65
CA ILE A 168 4.54 5.52 8.02
C ILE A 168 4.07 4.22 8.66
N TYR A 169 5.01 3.38 9.09
CA TYR A 169 4.70 2.05 9.61
C TYR A 169 5.10 1.86 11.08
N SER A 170 5.95 2.72 11.63
CA SER A 170 6.39 2.64 13.02
C SER A 170 6.63 4.01 13.63
N ALA A 171 6.32 4.13 14.92
CA ALA A 171 6.72 5.27 15.74
C ALA A 171 7.19 4.79 17.12
N ARG A 172 8.19 5.47 17.69
CA ARG A 172 8.67 5.23 19.06
C ARG A 172 9.11 6.54 19.72
N VAL A 173 8.97 6.61 21.05
CA VAL A 173 9.58 7.69 21.83
C VAL A 173 11.09 7.47 21.87
N GLU A 174 11.85 8.48 21.47
CA GLU A 174 13.32 8.52 21.58
C GLU A 174 13.76 9.12 22.92
N SER A 175 13.14 10.25 23.30
CA SER A 175 13.45 10.93 24.55
C SER A 175 12.33 11.89 24.93
N SER A 176 12.17 12.17 26.21
CA SER A 176 11.38 13.28 26.73
C SER A 176 12.19 14.02 27.78
N ALA A 177 12.32 15.34 27.63
CA ALA A 177 13.05 16.17 28.57
C ALA A 177 12.54 17.62 28.52
N ASN A 178 12.74 18.36 29.60
CA ASN A 178 12.53 19.80 29.58
C ASN A 178 13.61 20.48 28.71
N ASP A 179 13.16 21.16 27.66
CA ASP A 179 13.96 21.92 26.71
C ASP A 179 13.21 23.21 26.35
N SER A 180 13.19 24.15 27.30
CA SER A 180 12.57 25.46 27.13
C SER A 180 13.26 26.32 26.08
N THR A 181 14.49 25.96 25.67
CA THR A 181 15.20 26.64 24.58
C THR A 181 14.57 26.29 23.24
N PHE A 182 14.23 25.02 23.01
CA PHE A 182 13.54 24.59 21.80
C PHE A 182 12.04 24.89 21.86
N CYS A 183 11.38 24.58 22.97
CA CYS A 183 9.92 24.60 23.07
C CYS A 183 9.31 25.87 23.66
N GLY A 184 10.14 26.77 24.18
CA GLY A 184 9.68 27.96 24.89
C GLY A 184 9.12 27.67 26.29
N ALA A 185 8.77 28.73 27.01
CA ALA A 185 8.35 28.65 28.40
C ALA A 185 6.95 28.06 28.62
N ALA A 186 6.05 28.20 27.64
CA ALA A 186 4.65 27.76 27.78
C ALA A 186 4.50 26.22 27.69
N ASN A 187 5.34 25.57 26.89
CA ASN A 187 5.29 24.13 26.64
C ASN A 187 6.69 23.50 26.74
N PRO A 188 7.38 23.61 27.89
CA PRO A 188 8.83 23.41 27.96
C PRO A 188 9.28 21.96 27.76
N GLN A 189 8.39 20.97 27.82
CA GLN A 189 8.76 19.57 27.67
C GLN A 189 8.83 19.21 26.18
N ARG A 190 10.01 18.76 25.72
CA ARG A 190 10.26 18.31 24.35
C ARG A 190 10.23 16.78 24.30
N VAL A 191 9.24 16.25 23.61
CA VAL A 191 9.10 14.82 23.32
C VAL A 191 9.62 14.57 21.92
N LYS A 192 10.68 13.76 21.80
CA LYS A 192 11.23 13.30 20.52
C LYS A 192 10.57 11.97 20.15
N VAL A 193 9.94 11.91 18.98
CA VAL A 193 9.34 10.69 18.45
C VAL A 193 10.03 10.34 17.14
N ALA A 194 10.62 9.16 17.05
CA ALA A 194 11.18 8.64 15.80
C ALA A 194 10.09 7.90 15.03
N LEU A 195 9.84 8.38 13.81
CA LEU A 195 8.97 7.75 12.82
C LEU A 195 9.84 6.96 11.85
N SER A 196 9.38 5.78 11.47
CA SER A 196 9.96 5.01 10.36
C SER A 196 8.96 4.96 9.22
N ALA A 197 9.41 5.33 8.03
CA ALA A 197 8.57 5.43 6.84
C ALA A 197 9.30 4.88 5.61
N TYR A 198 8.53 4.48 4.60
CA TYR A 198 9.04 4.14 3.28
C TYR A 198 8.21 4.80 2.18
N SER A 199 8.76 4.89 0.98
CA SER A 199 8.07 5.44 -0.19
C SER A 199 8.61 4.83 -1.49
N SER A 200 7.72 4.71 -2.49
CA SER A 200 8.07 4.35 -3.88
C SER A 200 8.75 5.51 -4.61
N THR A 201 8.58 6.74 -4.11
CA THR A 201 9.33 7.91 -4.57
C THR A 201 10.47 8.23 -3.60
N PRO A 202 11.67 8.54 -4.10
CA PRO A 202 12.81 8.85 -3.25
C PRO A 202 12.49 9.96 -2.25
N PHE A 203 12.78 9.72 -0.98
CA PHE A 203 12.78 10.80 0.01
C PHE A 203 13.85 11.85 -0.38
N PRO A 204 13.59 13.13 -0.08
CA PRO A 204 14.56 14.19 -0.34
C PRO A 204 15.83 14.03 0.52
N ASP A 205 16.94 14.59 0.08
CA ASP A 205 18.19 14.54 0.86
C ASP A 205 18.13 15.45 2.10
N ASN A 206 17.26 16.47 2.10
CA ASN A 206 17.13 17.44 3.18
C ASN A 206 15.70 17.48 3.75
N LYS A 207 15.59 17.54 5.08
CA LYS A 207 14.32 17.68 5.79
C LYS A 207 13.49 18.90 5.35
N ASP A 208 14.13 19.97 4.90
CA ASP A 208 13.47 21.21 4.48
C ASP A 208 12.67 21.01 3.18
N GLN A 209 12.92 19.89 2.50
CA GLN A 209 12.22 19.46 1.29
C GLN A 209 11.17 18.38 1.58
N LEU A 210 10.88 18.03 2.85
CA LEU A 210 9.77 17.15 3.26
C LEU A 210 8.42 17.85 3.08
N ASN A 211 8.14 18.30 1.86
CA ASN A 211 6.86 18.85 1.48
C ASN A 211 5.78 17.77 1.63
N GLY A 212 4.61 18.17 2.10
CA GLY A 212 3.49 17.25 2.28
C GLY A 212 3.55 16.39 3.55
N PHE A 213 4.56 16.55 4.42
CA PHE A 213 4.59 15.91 5.74
C PHE A 213 3.86 16.75 6.79
N PHE A 214 2.94 16.13 7.52
CA PHE A 214 2.11 16.78 8.53
C PHE A 214 1.98 15.95 9.80
N TYR A 215 1.70 16.64 10.91
CA TYR A 215 1.17 16.03 12.12
C TYR A 215 -0.20 16.62 12.46
N VAL A 216 -1.01 15.84 13.17
CA VAL A 216 -2.38 16.17 13.54
C VAL A 216 -2.54 15.99 15.05
N ILE A 217 -2.99 17.03 15.74
CA ILE A 217 -3.29 16.97 17.17
C ILE A 217 -4.73 16.48 17.42
N VAL A 218 -5.09 16.22 18.68
CA VAL A 218 -6.35 15.55 19.05
C VAL A 218 -7.60 16.26 18.50
N ASN A 219 -7.58 17.59 18.39
CA ASN A 219 -8.71 18.36 17.83
C ASN A 219 -8.84 18.27 16.29
N GLY A 220 -8.02 17.45 15.63
CA GLY A 220 -8.04 17.27 14.17
C GLY A 220 -7.26 18.34 13.38
N THR A 221 -6.66 19.32 14.05
CA THR A 221 -5.87 20.37 13.38
C THR A 221 -4.57 19.79 12.85
N ALA A 222 -4.37 19.89 11.53
CA ALA A 222 -3.11 19.55 10.89
C ALA A 222 -2.12 20.73 10.96
N SER A 223 -0.84 20.42 11.09
CA SER A 223 0.26 21.37 11.06
C SER A 223 1.45 20.76 10.33
N SER A 224 2.29 21.61 9.74
CA SER A 224 3.47 21.12 9.01
C SER A 224 4.37 20.31 9.93
N GLY A 225 4.67 19.08 9.52
CA GLY A 225 5.56 18.18 10.23
C GLY A 225 7.03 18.55 10.02
N ALA A 226 7.40 19.12 8.87
CA ALA A 226 8.77 19.49 8.54
C ALA A 226 9.39 20.47 9.55
N ALA A 227 8.59 21.42 10.07
CA ALA A 227 9.02 22.36 11.10
C ALA A 227 9.33 21.70 12.46
N THR A 228 8.73 20.53 12.72
CA THR A 228 8.99 19.76 13.95
C THR A 228 10.26 18.92 13.87
N VAL A 229 10.85 18.77 12.68
CA VAL A 229 12.12 18.07 12.48
C VAL A 229 13.25 19.08 12.65
N SER A 230 13.99 18.97 13.75
CA SER A 230 15.15 19.84 14.00
C SER A 230 16.26 19.59 12.99
N SER A 231 17.00 20.63 12.59
CA SER A 231 18.13 20.55 11.64
C SER A 231 19.37 19.86 12.21
N SER A 232 19.38 19.47 13.48
CA SER A 232 20.50 18.72 14.05
C SER A 232 20.65 17.37 13.33
N ALA A 233 21.90 16.97 13.11
CA ALA A 233 22.25 15.71 12.48
C ALA A 233 21.58 14.52 13.18
N GLY A 234 21.11 13.55 12.39
CA GLY A 234 20.45 12.34 12.88
C GLY A 234 18.94 12.47 13.13
N ASN A 235 18.35 13.67 13.09
CA ASN A 235 16.88 13.81 13.19
C ASN A 235 16.15 13.53 11.87
N TYR A 236 16.88 13.47 10.76
CA TYR A 236 16.37 13.03 9.48
C TYR A 236 17.46 12.19 8.83
N THR A 237 17.17 10.92 8.64
CA THR A 237 18.07 10.00 7.93
C THR A 237 17.29 9.28 6.87
N VAL A 238 17.92 9.14 5.71
CA VAL A 238 17.35 8.48 4.55
C VAL A 238 18.30 7.37 4.13
N THR A 239 17.76 6.19 3.88
CA THR A 239 18.52 4.99 3.56
C THR A 239 17.87 4.24 2.41
N GLY A 240 18.59 3.23 1.91
CA GLY A 240 18.20 2.50 0.71
C GLY A 240 18.85 3.07 -0.55
N ALA A 241 19.00 2.23 -1.58
CA ALA A 241 19.70 2.62 -2.81
C ALA A 241 18.96 3.73 -3.57
N ASN A 242 17.63 3.77 -3.44
CA ASN A 242 16.74 4.76 -4.05
C ASN A 242 16.22 5.77 -3.03
N ARG A 243 16.80 5.84 -1.82
CA ARG A 243 16.28 6.67 -0.72
C ARG A 243 14.83 6.36 -0.39
N GLU A 244 14.47 5.09 -0.44
CA GLU A 244 13.11 4.60 -0.26
C GLU A 244 12.72 4.46 1.21
N ASN A 245 13.68 4.52 2.15
CA ASN A 245 13.43 4.45 3.60
C ASN A 245 13.84 5.75 4.29
N ALA A 246 13.05 6.19 5.28
CA ALA A 246 13.39 7.34 6.11
C ALA A 246 13.13 7.09 7.59
N GLN A 247 14.02 7.59 8.44
CA GLN A 247 13.76 7.82 9.85
C GLN A 247 13.66 9.32 10.11
N ILE A 248 12.54 9.72 10.72
CA ILE A 248 12.20 11.12 10.95
C ILE A 248 11.95 11.33 12.43
N ILE A 249 12.78 12.15 13.09
CA ILE A 249 12.63 12.49 14.50
C ILE A 249 11.89 13.82 14.63
N VAL A 250 10.61 13.73 14.97
CA VAL A 250 9.78 14.90 15.27
C VAL A 250 9.95 15.34 16.72
N ASN A 251 9.87 16.64 16.94
CA ASN A 251 10.05 17.27 18.24
C ASN A 251 8.75 17.96 18.62
N LEU A 252 8.05 17.38 19.60
CA LEU A 252 6.73 17.81 20.03
C LEU A 252 6.83 18.52 21.39
N CYS A 253 6.37 19.76 21.46
CA CYS A 253 6.41 20.57 22.66
C CYS A 253 5.13 20.41 23.48
N ARG A 254 5.26 20.18 24.79
CA ARG A 254 4.15 19.89 25.71
C ARG A 254 4.28 20.68 27.02
N PRO A 255 3.16 20.94 27.72
CA PRO A 255 3.21 21.50 29.06
C PRO A 255 4.08 20.66 29.99
N SER A 256 4.71 21.30 30.97
CA SER A 256 5.51 20.60 31.99
C SER A 256 4.66 19.54 32.70
N GLY A 257 5.21 18.34 32.88
CA GLY A 257 4.54 17.23 33.57
C GLY A 257 3.51 16.48 32.72
N SER A 258 3.49 16.70 31.40
CA SER A 258 2.75 15.83 30.49
C SER A 258 3.41 14.45 30.48
N THR A 259 2.63 13.40 30.67
CA THR A 259 3.12 12.00 30.63
C THR A 259 2.70 11.26 29.37
N THR A 260 1.85 11.89 28.56
CA THR A 260 1.25 11.30 27.38
C THR A 260 1.18 12.30 26.24
N THR A 261 1.31 11.84 25.02
CA THR A 261 1.16 12.67 23.82
C THR A 261 0.53 11.85 22.70
N SER A 262 -0.73 12.17 22.40
CA SER A 262 -1.45 11.61 21.25
C SER A 262 -1.18 12.46 20.01
N THR A 263 -0.70 11.85 18.94
CA THR A 263 -0.41 12.57 17.68
C THR A 263 -0.67 11.65 16.48
N GLY A 264 -1.32 12.19 15.46
CA GLY A 264 -1.42 11.57 14.15
C GLY A 264 -0.35 12.12 13.23
N PHE A 265 0.17 11.32 12.31
CA PHE A 265 1.14 11.73 11.30
C PHE A 265 0.66 11.27 9.93
N TYR A 266 0.90 12.06 8.89
CA TYR A 266 0.63 11.64 7.53
C TYR A 266 1.52 12.38 6.53
N PHE A 267 1.67 11.78 5.36
CA PHE A 267 2.12 12.46 4.15
C PHE A 267 0.93 12.63 3.21
N THR A 268 0.89 13.71 2.42
CA THR A 268 -0.09 13.83 1.32
C THR A 268 -0.03 12.60 0.43
N SER A 269 -1.19 12.05 0.09
CA SER A 269 -1.38 10.79 -0.65
C SER A 269 -0.84 9.53 0.04
N GLY A 270 -0.29 9.65 1.25
CA GLY A 270 0.15 8.54 2.09
C GLY A 270 -0.87 8.16 3.16
N ASN A 271 -0.49 7.22 4.04
CA ASN A 271 -1.36 6.76 5.11
C ASN A 271 -1.40 7.75 6.29
N PHE A 272 -2.46 7.66 7.10
CA PHE A 272 -2.52 8.31 8.41
C PHE A 272 -2.09 7.32 9.48
N TYR A 273 -1.11 7.71 10.30
CA TYR A 273 -0.55 6.88 11.36
C TYR A 273 -0.82 7.50 12.72
N CYS A 274 -1.56 6.78 13.56
CA CYS A 274 -1.85 7.17 14.94
C CYS A 274 -0.71 6.72 15.87
N TYR A 275 -0.24 7.60 16.74
CA TYR A 275 0.72 7.24 17.78
C TYR A 275 0.41 7.88 19.13
N GLN A 276 0.46 7.07 20.18
CA GLN A 276 0.37 7.48 21.57
C GLN A 276 1.75 7.34 22.21
N ALA A 277 2.44 8.46 22.40
CA ALA A 277 3.69 8.50 23.15
C ALA A 277 3.38 8.47 24.65
N ASN A 278 3.90 7.48 25.36
CA ASN A 278 3.94 7.46 26.83
C ASN A 278 5.37 7.83 27.25
N HIS A 279 5.52 8.86 28.08
CA HIS A 279 6.82 9.40 28.45
C HIS A 279 6.82 9.89 29.91
N PRO A 280 7.98 9.82 30.59
CA PRO A 280 8.12 10.28 31.97
C PRO A 280 8.16 11.81 32.09
#